data_AF-A0A964KBV6-F1
#
_entry.id   AF-A0A964KBV6-F1
#
_cell.length_a   1.000
_cell.length_b   1.000
_cell.length_c   1.000
_cell.angle_alpha   90.00
_cell.angle_beta   90.00
_cell.angle_gamma   90.00
#
_symmetry.space_group_name_H-M   'P 1'
#
loop_
_entity.id
_entity.type
_entity.pdbx_description
1 polymer ?
#
loop_
_entity_poly.entity_id
_entity_poly.type
_entity_poly.pdbx_seq_one_letter_code
_entity_poly.pdbx_strand_id
1 'polypeptide(L)' 'DETAVVVTPGVGYGPTGEGYIRISLTTPDARIEEAMQRLENWKI' A
#
# COMPACT_ATOMS: atom_id res chain seq x y z
N ASP A 1 -9.90 -3.87 -3.73
CA ASP A 1 -11.25 -3.34 -3.53
C ASP A 1 -11.70 -3.35 -2.07
N GLU A 2 -11.49 -4.41 -1.30
CA GLU A 2 -12.00 -4.54 0.08
C GLU A 2 -11.60 -3.43 1.06
N THR A 3 -10.37 -2.90 0.97
CA THR A 3 -9.90 -1.80 1.85
C THR A 3 -9.84 -0.45 1.14
N ALA A 4 -10.11 -0.40 -0.17
CA ALA A 4 -9.93 0.78 -1.01
C ALA A 4 -8.55 1.49 -0.86
N VAL A 5 -7.48 0.71 -0.69
CA VAL A 5 -6.08 1.17 -0.70
C VAL A 5 -5.37 0.64 -1.95
N VAL A 6 -4.82 1.54 -2.77
CA VAL A 6 -4.06 1.18 -3.98
C VAL A 6 -2.57 1.26 -3.68
N VAL A 7 -1.84 0.20 -4.02
CA VAL A 7 -0.38 0.11 -3.88
C VAL A 7 0.25 -0.37 -5.19
N THR A 8 1.52 -0.09 -5.39
CA THR A 8 2.27 -0.64 -6.54
C THR A 8 2.92 -1.95 -6.12
N PRO A 9 2.69 -3.07 -6.84
CA PRO A 9 3.36 -4.33 -6.53
C PRO A 9 4.86 -4.23 -6.82
N GLY A 10 5.68 -4.81 -5.95
CA GLY A 10 7.15 -4.71 -6.02
C GLY A 10 7.77 -5.39 -7.24
N VAL A 11 7.11 -6.40 -7.81
CA VAL A 11 7.54 -7.06 -9.06
C VAL A 11 7.71 -6.08 -10.25
N GLY A 12 7.01 -4.94 -10.22
CA GLY A 12 7.20 -3.86 -11.20
C GLY A 12 8.59 -3.20 -11.15
N TYR A 13 9.37 -3.44 -10.10
CA TYR A 13 10.73 -2.94 -9.89
C TYR A 13 11.81 -4.01 -10.16
N GLY A 14 11.41 -5.22 -10.57
CA GLY A 14 12.31 -6.33 -10.86
C GLY A 14 12.08 -7.56 -9.95
N PRO A 15 12.78 -8.68 -10.23
CA PRO A 15 12.53 -9.96 -9.55
C PRO A 15 12.72 -9.92 -8.03
N THR A 16 13.60 -9.04 -7.53
CA THR A 16 13.86 -8.88 -6.10
C THR A 16 12.74 -8.15 -5.35
N GLY A 17 11.79 -7.56 -6.07
CA GLY A 17 10.61 -6.91 -5.48
C GLY A 17 9.41 -7.85 -5.28
N GLU A 18 9.52 -9.12 -5.66
CA GLU A 18 8.46 -10.11 -5.44
C GLU A 18 8.17 -10.26 -3.94
N GLY A 19 6.88 -10.34 -3.57
CA GLY A 19 6.45 -10.36 -2.16
C GLY A 19 6.47 -9.01 -1.44
N TYR A 20 6.88 -7.92 -2.10
CA TYR A 20 6.87 -6.57 -1.53
C TYR A 20 5.87 -5.64 -2.24
N ILE A 21 5.56 -4.53 -1.58
CA ILE A 21 4.76 -3.43 -2.13
C ILE A 21 5.48 -2.09 -1.92
N ARG A 22 5.15 -1.09 -2.75
CA ARG A 22 5.64 0.29 -2.61
C ARG A 22 4.51 1.23 -2.16
N ILE A 23 4.81 2.06 -1.15
CA ILE A 23 3.96 3.16 -0.70
C ILE A 23 4.52 4.49 -1.25
N SER A 24 3.64 5.35 -1.78
CA SER A 24 4.01 6.69 -2.27
C SER A 24 3.94 7.71 -1.12
N LEU A 25 5.07 8.35 -0.83
CA LEU A 25 5.18 9.40 0.19
C LEU A 25 4.88 10.81 -0.36
N THR A 26 4.59 10.95 -1.65
CA THR A 26 4.21 12.23 -2.28
C THR A 26 2.70 12.50 -2.17
N THR A 27 2.01 11.75 -1.32
CA THR A 27 0.59 11.90 -1.01
C THR A 27 0.47 12.61 0.34
N PRO A 28 -0.53 13.48 0.56
CA PRO A 28 -0.69 14.16 1.84
C PRO A 28 -0.73 13.18 3.03
N ASP A 29 -0.08 13.55 4.14
CA ASP A 29 0.07 12.71 5.34
C ASP A 29 -1.26 12.12 5.82
N ALA A 30 -2.33 12.94 5.88
CA ALA A 30 -3.66 12.50 6.28
C ALA A 30 -4.22 11.34 5.43
N ARG A 31 -3.88 11.29 4.13
CA ARG A 31 -4.30 10.21 3.24
C ARG A 31 -3.47 8.94 3.45
N ILE A 32 -2.19 9.09 3.81
CA ILE A 32 -1.33 7.96 4.18
C ILE A 32 -1.83 7.36 5.50
N GLU A 33 -2.11 8.19 6.51
CA GLU A 33 -2.68 7.75 7.79
C GLU A 33 -4.00 6.99 7.61
N GLU A 34 -4.93 7.53 6.83
CA GLU A 34 -6.20 6.86 6.52
C GLU A 34 -5.99 5.48 5.88
N ALA A 35 -5.09 5.39 4.90
CA ALA A 35 -4.77 4.13 4.23
C ALA A 35 -4.18 3.10 5.21
N MET A 36 -3.26 3.53 6.08
CA MET A 36 -2.66 2.65 7.10
C MET A 36 -3.71 2.14 8.08
N GLN A 37 -4.63 3.00 8.51
CA GLN A 37 -5.67 2.62 9.45
C GLN A 37 -6.70 1.65 8.84
N ARG A 38 -7.00 1.78 7.54
CA ARG A 38 -7.81 0.79 6.82
C ARG A 38 -7.12 -0.57 6.72
N LEU A 39 -5.80 -0.59 6.51
CA LEU A 39 -5.02 -1.82 6.48
C LEU A 39 -4.92 -2.49 7.85
N GLU A 40 -4.73 -1.72 8.92
CA GLU A 40 -4.68 -2.24 10.30
C GLU A 40 -5.98 -2.94 10.72
N ASN A 41 -7.12 -2.43 10.26
CA ASN A 41 -8.43 -2.99 10.56
C ASN A 41 -8.87 -4.11 9.60
N TRP A 42 -8.07 -4.41 8.58
CA TRP A 42 -8.41 -5.43 7.59
C TRP A 42 -8.28 -6.83 8.19
N LYS A 43 -9.32 -7.64 8.04
CA LYS A 43 -9.35 -9.05 8.48
C LYS A 43 -9.48 -9.94 7.26
N ILE A 44 -8.61 -10.93 7.20
CA ILE A 44 -8.49 -11.95 6.14
C ILE A 44 -9.23 -13.21 6.58
#